data_AF-A0A2E8UBM6-F1
#
_entry.id   AF-A0A2E8UBM6-F1
#
_cell.length_a   1.000
_cell.length_b   1.000
_cell.length_c   1.000
_cell.angle_alpha   90.00
_cell.angle_beta   90.00
_cell.angle_gamma   90.00
#
_symmetry.space_group_name_H-M   'P 1'
#
loop_
_entity.id
_entity.type
_entity.pdbx_description
1 polymer ?
#
loop_
_entity_poly.entity_id
_entity_poly.type
_entity_poly.pdbx_seq_one_letter_code
_entity_poly.pdbx_strand_id
1 'polypeptide(L)'
;MEVKLKPPEWDLGNIYIGISDPKIGSDLKVISLKTQKFMNSYKGNVCKLDNDQFYTALREYEAINALSIKVRSFCDLMRLKKTSDHALLSFWQNTSDELNRLSSLLTFFELEVSLIDDKQYCQYLTSLPLKSYKKWFDKLRIARDFFLKEEIEIILHKKDLVGTEFYGRLFDEALANIRFDLDGEVLTLSKILSKLGSNNQRIRKTASKAFARGLENNIQLTSQLLNVIIKDKQIED
;
A
#
# COMPACT_ATOMS: atom_id res chain seq x y z
N MET A 1 -38.64 15.34 -18.29
CA MET A 1 -38.01 14.06 -17.90
C MET A 1 -36.50 14.29 -17.96
N GLU A 2 -35.86 14.52 -16.82
CA GLU A 2 -34.39 14.60 -16.78
C GLU A 2 -33.84 13.20 -17.08
N VAL A 3 -33.15 13.07 -18.22
CA VAL A 3 -32.38 11.86 -18.52
C VAL A 3 -31.22 11.85 -17.53
N LYS A 4 -31.33 11.01 -16.49
CA LYS A 4 -30.20 10.68 -15.61
C LYS A 4 -29.15 9.96 -16.47
N LEU A 5 -28.24 10.73 -17.06
CA LEU A 5 -27.08 10.18 -17.75
C LEU A 5 -26.24 9.42 -16.71
N LYS A 6 -26.07 8.12 -16.93
CA LYS A 6 -25.18 7.31 -16.12
C LYS A 6 -23.75 7.82 -16.35
N PRO A 7 -22.97 8.13 -15.30
CA PRO A 7 -21.59 8.56 -15.48
C PRO A 7 -20.79 7.46 -16.20
N PRO A 8 -19.77 7.83 -17.00
CA PRO A 8 -18.94 6.85 -17.69
C PRO A 8 -18.26 5.91 -16.68
N GLU A 9 -18.33 4.61 -16.94
CA GLU A 9 -17.69 3.58 -16.12
C GLU A 9 -16.47 3.04 -16.86
N TRP A 10 -15.41 2.71 -16.12
CA TRP A 10 -14.27 2.02 -16.69
C TRP A 10 -14.66 0.62 -17.19
N ASP A 11 -14.27 0.30 -18.41
CA ASP A 11 -14.30 -1.08 -18.91
C ASP A 11 -13.04 -1.82 -18.44
N LEU A 12 -13.25 -2.84 -17.61
CA LEU A 12 -12.18 -3.68 -17.06
C LEU A 12 -12.16 -5.07 -17.69
N GLY A 13 -13.03 -5.35 -18.68
CA GLY A 13 -13.16 -6.66 -19.31
C GLY A 13 -11.88 -7.14 -20.00
N ASN A 14 -11.00 -6.21 -20.39
CA ASN A 14 -9.67 -6.52 -20.92
C ASN A 14 -8.71 -7.10 -19.87
N ILE A 15 -8.98 -6.90 -18.58
CA ILE A 15 -8.20 -7.47 -17.47
C ILE A 15 -8.89 -8.74 -16.94
N TYR A 16 -10.13 -8.59 -16.46
CA TYR A 16 -11.04 -9.66 -16.04
C TYR A 16 -12.49 -9.24 -16.28
N ILE A 17 -13.36 -10.19 -16.58
CA ILE A 17 -14.77 -9.93 -16.93
C ILE A 17 -15.57 -9.44 -15.71
N GLY A 18 -15.14 -9.79 -14.49
CA GLY A 18 -15.76 -9.39 -13.24
C GLY A 18 -15.11 -10.06 -12.03
N ILE A 19 -15.61 -9.80 -10.83
CA ILE A 19 -15.06 -10.38 -9.58
C ILE A 19 -15.20 -11.91 -9.49
N SER A 20 -16.14 -12.48 -10.23
CA SER A 20 -16.36 -13.93 -10.31
C SER A 20 -15.65 -14.57 -11.51
N ASP A 21 -14.78 -13.84 -12.21
CA ASP A 21 -14.02 -14.39 -13.33
C ASP A 21 -13.08 -15.50 -12.82
N PRO A 22 -13.23 -16.76 -13.29
CA PRO A 22 -12.40 -17.87 -12.83
C PRO A 22 -10.91 -17.67 -13.14
N LYS A 23 -10.56 -16.79 -14.09
CA LYS A 23 -9.16 -16.43 -14.38
C LYS A 23 -8.48 -15.78 -13.18
N ILE A 24 -9.19 -15.07 -12.31
CA ILE A 24 -8.62 -14.46 -11.11
C ILE A 24 -8.08 -15.56 -10.19
N GLY A 25 -8.91 -16.58 -9.91
CA GLY A 25 -8.50 -17.73 -9.12
C GLY A 25 -7.37 -18.55 -9.77
N SER A 26 -7.38 -18.65 -11.10
CA SER A 26 -6.28 -19.29 -11.85
C SER A 26 -4.97 -18.51 -11.71
N ASP A 27 -5.00 -17.19 -11.90
CA ASP A 27 -3.84 -16.32 -11.81
C ASP A 27 -3.27 -16.33 -10.38
N LEU A 28 -4.12 -16.27 -9.34
CA LEU A 28 -3.69 -16.40 -7.94
C LEU A 28 -2.99 -17.75 -7.66
N LYS A 29 -3.52 -18.86 -8.19
CA LYS A 29 -2.85 -20.17 -8.09
C LYS A 29 -1.49 -20.17 -8.78
N VAL A 30 -1.38 -19.55 -9.96
CA VAL A 30 -0.12 -19.43 -10.70
C VAL A 30 0.90 -18.60 -9.90
N ILE A 31 0.48 -17.47 -9.34
CA ILE A 31 1.33 -16.62 -8.48
C ILE A 31 1.82 -17.45 -7.29
N SER A 32 0.92 -18.14 -6.60
CA SER A 32 1.25 -18.96 -5.42
C SER A 32 2.27 -20.07 -5.75
N LEU A 33 2.03 -20.84 -6.81
CA LEU A 33 2.95 -21.90 -7.25
C LEU A 33 4.32 -21.35 -7.66
N LYS A 34 4.34 -20.27 -8.44
CA LYS A 34 5.60 -19.64 -8.86
C LYS A 34 6.37 -19.05 -7.69
N THR A 35 5.68 -18.41 -6.74
CA THR A 35 6.27 -17.85 -5.52
C THR A 35 6.93 -18.94 -4.68
N GLN A 36 6.23 -20.06 -4.44
CA GLN A 36 6.78 -21.17 -3.69
C GLN A 36 8.00 -21.79 -4.38
N LYS A 37 7.91 -21.99 -5.71
CA LYS A 37 9.03 -22.50 -6.50
C LYS A 37 10.23 -21.54 -6.43
N PHE A 38 9.98 -20.25 -6.59
CA PHE A 38 11.00 -19.20 -6.56
C PHE A 38 11.73 -19.18 -5.21
N MET A 39 10.97 -19.20 -4.11
CA MET A 39 11.52 -19.26 -2.77
C MET A 39 12.39 -20.52 -2.57
N ASN A 40 11.90 -21.70 -2.98
CA ASN A 40 12.64 -22.95 -2.84
C ASN A 40 13.93 -22.97 -3.67
N SER A 41 13.95 -22.32 -4.84
CA SER A 41 15.11 -22.28 -5.73
C SER A 41 16.19 -21.29 -5.28
N TYR A 42 15.78 -20.13 -4.76
CA TYR A 42 16.70 -18.98 -4.64
C TYR A 42 16.96 -18.52 -3.20
N LYS A 43 16.06 -18.78 -2.24
CA LYS A 43 16.24 -18.30 -0.86
C LYS A 43 17.53 -18.86 -0.24
N GLY A 44 18.39 -17.96 0.24
CA GLY A 44 19.71 -18.22 0.82
C GLY A 44 20.84 -18.42 -0.20
N ASN A 45 20.55 -18.34 -1.50
CA ASN A 45 21.50 -18.65 -2.56
C ASN A 45 21.65 -17.53 -3.62
N VAL A 46 20.94 -16.41 -3.50
CA VAL A 46 20.96 -15.35 -4.54
C VAL A 46 22.37 -14.79 -4.75
N CYS A 47 23.14 -14.62 -3.66
CA CYS A 47 24.53 -14.15 -3.73
C CYS A 47 25.49 -15.15 -4.42
N LYS A 48 25.08 -16.41 -4.63
CA LYS A 48 25.91 -17.45 -5.26
C LYS A 48 25.62 -17.67 -6.73
N LEU A 49 24.60 -17.00 -7.26
CA LEU A 49 24.20 -17.15 -8.66
C LEU A 49 25.26 -16.56 -9.58
N ASP A 50 25.45 -17.18 -10.75
CA ASP A 50 26.17 -16.55 -11.85
C ASP A 50 25.28 -15.54 -12.60
N ASN A 51 25.84 -14.83 -13.58
CA ASN A 51 25.12 -13.80 -14.35
C ASN A 51 23.84 -14.33 -15.02
N ASP A 52 23.87 -15.52 -15.61
CA ASP A 52 22.75 -16.07 -16.38
C ASP A 52 21.65 -16.62 -15.45
N GLN A 53 22.06 -17.27 -14.37
CA GLN A 53 21.18 -17.72 -13.30
C GLN A 53 20.50 -16.55 -12.60
N PHE A 54 21.26 -15.51 -12.28
CA PHE A 54 20.74 -14.32 -11.64
C PHE A 54 19.75 -13.58 -12.56
N TYR A 55 20.07 -13.46 -13.85
CA TYR A 55 19.13 -12.87 -14.81
C TYR A 55 17.85 -13.70 -14.92
N THR A 56 17.95 -15.03 -14.93
CA THR A 56 16.77 -15.90 -14.93
C THR A 56 15.92 -15.71 -13.68
N ALA A 57 16.53 -15.66 -12.50
CA ALA A 57 15.85 -15.37 -11.24
C ALA A 57 15.14 -14.00 -11.30
N LEU A 58 15.80 -12.98 -11.82
CA LEU A 58 15.23 -11.64 -11.96
C LEU A 58 14.00 -11.63 -12.87
N ARG A 59 14.04 -12.36 -14.00
CA ARG A 59 12.89 -12.48 -14.92
C ARG A 59 11.73 -13.25 -14.30
N GLU A 60 12.01 -14.29 -13.51
CA GLU A 60 10.98 -15.00 -12.76
C GLU A 60 10.32 -14.10 -11.71
N TYR A 61 11.13 -13.35 -10.95
CA TYR A 61 10.68 -12.36 -9.97
C TYR A 61 9.78 -11.29 -10.61
N GLU A 62 10.19 -10.72 -11.74
CA GLU A 62 9.38 -9.76 -12.50
C GLU A 62 8.06 -10.36 -12.98
N ALA A 63 8.07 -11.59 -13.49
CA ALA A 63 6.86 -12.24 -13.99
C ALA A 63 5.83 -12.49 -12.87
N ILE A 64 6.30 -12.86 -11.66
CA ILE A 64 5.44 -13.02 -10.48
C ILE A 64 4.84 -11.67 -10.08
N ASN A 65 5.67 -10.62 -9.99
CA ASN A 65 5.23 -9.29 -9.62
C ASN A 65 4.25 -8.68 -10.65
N ALA A 66 4.53 -8.83 -11.95
CA ALA A 66 3.66 -8.33 -13.01
C ALA A 66 2.25 -8.95 -12.95
N LEU A 67 2.17 -10.27 -12.70
CA LEU A 67 0.89 -10.96 -12.56
C LEU A 67 0.16 -10.53 -11.28
N SER A 68 0.90 -10.36 -10.17
CA SER A 68 0.35 -9.87 -8.90
C SER A 68 -0.21 -8.46 -9.02
N ILE A 69 0.53 -7.55 -9.69
CA ILE A 69 0.10 -6.17 -9.96
C ILE A 69 -1.15 -6.15 -10.84
N LYS A 70 -1.25 -7.02 -11.85
CA LYS A 70 -2.45 -7.15 -12.70
C LYS A 70 -3.68 -7.50 -11.85
N VAL A 71 -3.58 -8.51 -10.99
CA VAL A 71 -4.70 -8.92 -10.10
C VAL A 71 -5.04 -7.79 -9.13
N ARG A 72 -4.04 -7.22 -8.45
CA ARG A 72 -4.22 -6.13 -7.48
C ARG A 72 -4.90 -4.91 -8.09
N SER A 73 -4.42 -4.48 -9.25
CA SER A 73 -4.96 -3.31 -9.96
C SER A 73 -6.44 -3.50 -10.32
N PHE A 74 -6.83 -4.69 -10.77
CA PHE A 74 -8.24 -4.98 -11.02
C PHE A 74 -9.08 -4.90 -9.74
N CYS A 75 -8.61 -5.50 -8.64
CA CYS A 75 -9.31 -5.49 -7.37
C CYS A 75 -9.51 -4.06 -6.84
N ASP A 76 -8.46 -3.25 -6.87
CA ASP A 76 -8.50 -1.86 -6.44
C ASP A 76 -9.47 -1.03 -7.29
N LEU A 77 -9.43 -1.17 -8.61
CA LEU A 77 -10.36 -0.48 -9.53
C LEU A 77 -11.81 -0.93 -9.34
N MET A 78 -12.05 -2.22 -9.13
CA MET A 78 -13.40 -2.74 -8.86
C MET A 78 -13.97 -2.21 -7.55
N ARG A 79 -13.15 -2.11 -6.49
CA ARG A 79 -13.57 -1.53 -5.20
C ARG A 79 -14.02 -0.08 -5.35
N LEU A 80 -13.34 0.70 -6.20
CA LEU A 80 -13.68 2.10 -6.45
C LEU A 80 -15.00 2.28 -7.19
N LYS A 81 -15.50 1.28 -7.94
CA LYS A 81 -16.80 1.38 -8.64
C LYS A 81 -17.99 1.44 -7.70
N LYS A 82 -17.95 0.73 -6.56
CA LYS A 82 -19.08 0.65 -5.63
C LYS A 82 -18.61 0.29 -4.22
N THR A 83 -18.19 1.32 -3.49
CA THR A 83 -17.57 1.20 -2.16
C THR A 83 -18.50 0.65 -1.06
N SER A 84 -19.82 0.69 -1.25
CA SER A 84 -20.81 0.21 -0.29
C SER A 84 -21.25 -1.25 -0.52
N ASP A 85 -20.63 -1.97 -1.45
CA ASP A 85 -21.00 -3.35 -1.78
C ASP A 85 -20.17 -4.36 -0.97
N HIS A 86 -20.84 -5.09 -0.06
CA HIS A 86 -20.18 -6.06 0.81
C HIS A 86 -19.47 -7.20 0.06
N ALA A 87 -20.00 -7.62 -1.09
CA ALA A 87 -19.37 -8.69 -1.88
C ALA A 87 -18.06 -8.21 -2.50
N LEU A 88 -18.02 -6.97 -2.99
CA LEU A 88 -16.79 -6.34 -3.50
C LEU A 88 -15.76 -6.12 -2.41
N LEU A 89 -16.20 -5.69 -1.22
CA LEU A 89 -15.30 -5.49 -0.08
C LEU A 89 -14.65 -6.81 0.35
N SER A 90 -15.44 -7.88 0.50
CA SER A 90 -14.93 -9.20 0.88
C SER A 90 -13.98 -9.77 -0.20
N PHE A 91 -14.35 -9.66 -1.47
CA PHE A 91 -13.48 -10.06 -2.59
C PHE A 91 -12.14 -9.31 -2.57
N TRP A 92 -12.19 -7.98 -2.42
CA TRP A 92 -10.99 -7.13 -2.37
C TRP A 92 -10.11 -7.49 -1.18
N GLN A 93 -10.68 -7.69 0.00
CA GLN A 93 -9.94 -8.02 1.21
C GLN A 93 -9.26 -9.38 1.09
N ASN A 94 -10.01 -10.43 0.74
CA ASN A 94 -9.46 -11.79 0.58
C ASN A 94 -8.33 -11.83 -0.47
N THR A 95 -8.50 -11.12 -1.58
CA THR A 95 -7.49 -11.08 -2.64
C THR A 95 -6.26 -10.26 -2.21
N SER A 96 -6.46 -9.15 -1.50
CA SER A 96 -5.37 -8.33 -0.99
C SER A 96 -4.54 -9.07 0.05
N ASP A 97 -5.20 -9.79 0.97
CA ASP A 97 -4.53 -10.58 2.00
C ASP A 97 -3.68 -11.70 1.39
N GLU A 98 -4.20 -12.42 0.39
CA GLU A 98 -3.44 -13.47 -0.29
C GLU A 98 -2.25 -12.89 -1.09
N LEU A 99 -2.43 -11.78 -1.80
CA LEU A 99 -1.34 -11.12 -2.52
C LEU A 99 -0.27 -10.56 -1.58
N ASN A 100 -0.66 -9.97 -0.45
CA ASN A 100 0.27 -9.47 0.56
C ASN A 100 1.07 -10.64 1.15
N ARG A 101 0.38 -11.74 1.51
CA ARG A 101 1.03 -12.96 2.01
C ARG A 101 2.07 -13.51 1.01
N LEU A 102 1.74 -13.56 -0.27
CA LEU A 102 2.65 -14.01 -1.32
C LEU A 102 3.81 -13.02 -1.55
N SER A 103 3.55 -11.71 -1.51
CA SER A 103 4.56 -10.67 -1.64
C SER A 103 5.60 -10.74 -0.52
N SER A 104 5.18 -10.97 0.73
CA SER A 104 6.10 -11.12 1.86
C SER A 104 7.07 -12.30 1.68
N LEU A 105 6.64 -13.37 0.99
CA LEU A 105 7.51 -14.51 0.68
C LEU A 105 8.56 -14.20 -0.39
N LEU A 106 8.45 -13.08 -1.11
CA LEU A 106 9.41 -12.65 -2.13
C LEU A 106 10.39 -11.59 -1.63
N THR A 107 10.12 -10.95 -0.49
CA THR A 107 10.94 -9.87 0.08
C THR A 107 12.39 -10.29 0.33
N PHE A 108 12.65 -11.58 0.59
CA PHE A 108 14.01 -12.11 0.75
C PHE A 108 14.89 -11.82 -0.47
N PHE A 109 14.32 -11.77 -1.68
CA PHE A 109 15.10 -11.63 -2.90
C PHE A 109 15.73 -10.25 -2.99
N GLU A 110 14.96 -9.19 -2.73
CA GLU A 110 15.47 -7.82 -2.70
C GLU A 110 16.51 -7.63 -1.58
N LEU A 111 16.28 -8.27 -0.43
CA LEU A 111 17.23 -8.28 0.68
C LEU A 111 18.55 -8.96 0.29
N GLU A 112 18.51 -10.17 -0.25
CA GLU A 112 19.75 -10.87 -0.65
C GLU A 112 20.45 -10.16 -1.81
N VAL A 113 19.71 -9.53 -2.73
CA VAL A 113 20.30 -8.70 -3.79
C VAL A 113 21.03 -7.49 -3.20
N SER A 114 20.49 -6.86 -2.15
CA SER A 114 21.15 -5.74 -1.48
C SER A 114 22.48 -6.13 -0.81
N LEU A 115 22.64 -7.41 -0.48
CA LEU A 115 23.83 -7.97 0.19
C LEU A 115 24.92 -8.44 -0.77
N ILE A 116 24.67 -8.43 -2.08
CA ILE A 116 25.67 -8.75 -3.11
C ILE A 116 26.89 -7.84 -2.94
N ASP A 117 28.09 -8.42 -2.93
CA ASP A 117 29.33 -7.65 -2.77
C ASP A 117 29.66 -6.79 -3.99
N ASP A 118 30.56 -5.82 -3.81
CA ASP A 118 30.91 -4.84 -4.84
C ASP A 118 31.53 -5.49 -6.08
N LYS A 119 32.25 -6.59 -5.91
CA LYS A 119 32.91 -7.29 -7.01
C LYS A 119 31.87 -7.98 -7.90
N GLN A 120 30.95 -8.73 -7.29
CA GLN A 120 29.88 -9.41 -8.00
C GLN A 120 28.88 -8.41 -8.59
N TYR A 121 28.55 -7.33 -7.88
CA TYR A 121 27.78 -6.22 -8.43
C TYR A 121 28.42 -5.64 -9.70
N CYS A 122 29.71 -5.33 -9.65
CA CYS A 122 30.44 -4.84 -10.83
C CYS A 122 30.41 -5.86 -11.97
N GLN A 123 30.55 -7.15 -11.67
CA GLN A 123 30.46 -8.24 -12.66
C GLN A 123 29.09 -8.30 -13.33
N TYR A 124 27.99 -8.24 -12.58
CA TYR A 124 26.62 -8.23 -13.12
C TYR A 124 26.40 -7.05 -14.08
N LEU A 125 27.05 -5.91 -13.84
CA LEU A 125 26.87 -4.71 -14.66
C LEU A 125 27.80 -4.63 -15.88
N THR A 126 28.65 -5.63 -16.12
CA THR A 126 29.56 -5.65 -17.28
C THR A 126 28.86 -5.98 -18.61
N SER A 127 27.77 -6.76 -18.58
CA SER A 127 27.07 -7.21 -19.79
C SER A 127 25.58 -6.90 -19.77
N LEU A 128 25.01 -6.74 -20.96
CA LEU A 128 23.56 -6.79 -21.13
C LEU A 128 23.10 -8.24 -20.96
N PRO A 129 21.90 -8.48 -20.41
CA PRO A 129 20.85 -7.50 -20.09
C PRO A 129 20.93 -6.89 -18.67
N LEU A 130 21.76 -7.44 -17.77
CA LEU A 130 21.81 -7.03 -16.36
C LEU A 130 22.24 -5.58 -16.15
N LYS A 131 23.07 -5.02 -17.04
CA LYS A 131 23.41 -3.59 -17.02
C LYS A 131 22.18 -2.67 -17.01
N SER A 132 21.07 -3.06 -17.64
CA SER A 132 19.82 -2.27 -17.66
C SER A 132 19.15 -2.18 -16.28
N TYR A 133 19.45 -3.11 -15.37
CA TYR A 133 18.90 -3.17 -14.03
C TYR A 133 19.68 -2.36 -12.99
N LYS A 134 20.76 -1.66 -13.40
CA LYS A 134 21.63 -0.88 -12.51
C LYS A 134 20.85 0.00 -11.53
N LYS A 135 19.86 0.76 -12.02
CA LYS A 135 19.09 1.69 -11.17
C LYS A 135 18.30 0.97 -10.07
N TRP A 136 17.79 -0.23 -10.34
CA TRP A 136 17.09 -1.02 -9.35
C TRP A 136 18.06 -1.57 -8.31
N PHE A 137 19.21 -2.09 -8.73
CA PHE A 137 20.28 -2.51 -7.81
C PHE A 137 20.77 -1.36 -6.92
N ASP A 138 21.03 -0.19 -7.49
CA ASP A 138 21.52 0.97 -6.75
C ASP A 138 20.55 1.34 -5.62
N LYS A 139 19.23 1.29 -5.89
CA LYS A 139 18.19 1.54 -4.87
C LYS A 139 18.24 0.50 -3.75
N LEU A 140 18.36 -0.78 -4.08
CA LEU A 140 18.45 -1.85 -3.08
C LEU A 140 19.70 -1.71 -2.21
N ARG A 141 20.82 -1.29 -2.81
CA ARG A 141 22.07 -1.08 -2.07
C ARG A 141 22.02 0.14 -1.15
N ILE A 142 21.33 1.21 -1.55
CA ILE A 142 21.06 2.35 -0.65
C ILE A 142 20.16 1.91 0.50
N ALA A 143 19.17 1.06 0.22
CA ALA A 143 18.26 0.51 1.22
C ALA A 143 18.94 -0.50 2.16
N ARG A 144 20.13 -1.03 1.81
CA ARG A 144 20.87 -2.05 2.58
C ARG A 144 21.03 -1.68 4.04
N ASP A 145 21.44 -0.46 4.32
CA ASP A 145 21.72 0.00 5.69
C ASP A 145 20.44 0.20 6.51
N PHE A 146 19.27 0.20 5.85
CA PHE A 146 17.95 0.29 6.47
C PHE A 146 17.25 -1.08 6.57
N PHE A 147 17.77 -2.13 5.94
CA PHE A 147 17.18 -3.46 6.07
C PHE A 147 17.51 -4.06 7.43
N LEU A 148 16.48 -4.19 8.26
CA LEU A 148 16.59 -4.82 9.57
C LEU A 148 16.67 -6.35 9.41
N LYS A 149 17.23 -7.01 10.43
CA LYS A 149 17.19 -8.48 10.50
C LYS A 149 15.72 -8.94 10.51
N GLU A 150 15.42 -10.06 9.86
CA GLU A 150 14.06 -10.63 9.76
C GLU A 150 13.34 -10.71 11.14
N GLU A 151 14.08 -11.03 12.19
CA GLU A 151 13.55 -11.08 13.57
C GLU A 151 13.09 -9.71 14.09
N ILE A 152 13.81 -8.63 13.75
CA ILE A 152 13.46 -7.26 14.15
C ILE A 152 12.26 -6.77 13.34
N GLU A 153 12.23 -7.04 12.03
CA GLU A 153 11.08 -6.75 11.16
C GLU A 153 9.79 -7.38 11.70
N ILE A 154 9.83 -8.67 12.08
CA ILE A 154 8.68 -9.36 12.67
C ILE A 154 8.23 -8.69 13.97
N ILE A 155 9.17 -8.26 14.81
CA ILE A 155 8.86 -7.58 16.07
C ILE A 155 8.22 -6.22 15.81
N LEU A 156 8.79 -5.42 14.89
CA LEU A 156 8.26 -4.10 14.53
C LEU A 156 6.85 -4.22 13.95
N HIS A 157 6.63 -5.10 12.97
CA HIS A 157 5.30 -5.31 12.41
C HIS A 157 4.25 -5.73 13.46
N LYS A 158 4.61 -6.60 14.40
CA LYS A 158 3.69 -6.99 15.49
C LYS A 158 3.42 -5.83 16.44
N LYS A 159 4.43 -5.00 16.71
CA LYS A 159 4.34 -3.83 17.57
C LYS A 159 3.50 -2.73 16.91
N ASP A 160 3.56 -2.55 15.59
CA ASP A 160 2.81 -1.51 14.87
C ASP A 160 1.29 -1.66 15.00
N LEU A 161 0.80 -2.91 15.04
CA LEU A 161 -0.62 -3.22 15.24
C LEU A 161 -1.19 -2.59 16.52
N VAL A 162 -0.35 -2.45 17.55
CA VAL A 162 -0.67 -1.83 18.85
C VAL A 162 0.03 -0.48 19.07
N GLY A 163 0.81 -0.03 18.08
CA GLY A 163 1.56 1.23 18.05
C GLY A 163 0.95 2.18 17.04
N THR A 164 1.76 2.66 16.08
CA THR A 164 1.37 3.67 15.10
C THR A 164 0.03 3.38 14.40
N GLU A 165 -0.27 2.13 14.01
CA GLU A 165 -1.55 1.84 13.35
C GLU A 165 -2.75 2.02 14.28
N PHE A 166 -2.64 1.57 15.53
CA PHE A 166 -3.70 1.71 16.52
C PHE A 166 -3.95 3.18 16.84
N TYR A 167 -2.90 3.95 17.10
CA TYR A 167 -3.03 5.38 17.40
C TYR A 167 -3.50 6.18 16.19
N GLY A 168 -3.13 5.76 14.97
CA GLY A 168 -3.67 6.33 13.73
C GLY A 168 -5.19 6.16 13.62
N ARG A 169 -5.70 4.93 13.85
CA ARG A 169 -7.16 4.68 13.88
C ARG A 169 -7.85 5.49 14.97
N LEU A 170 -7.24 5.59 16.16
CA LEU A 170 -7.79 6.36 17.26
C LEU A 170 -7.83 7.86 16.96
N PHE A 171 -6.83 8.39 16.26
CA PHE A 171 -6.81 9.77 15.79
C PHE A 171 -7.94 10.05 14.78
N ASP A 172 -8.13 9.15 13.81
CA ASP A 172 -9.23 9.26 12.84
C ASP A 172 -10.60 9.21 13.52
N GLU A 173 -10.78 8.30 14.49
CA GLU A 173 -12.02 8.20 15.27
C GLU A 173 -12.27 9.46 16.11
N ALA A 174 -11.23 9.99 16.78
CA ALA A 174 -11.32 11.23 17.53
C ALA A 174 -11.79 12.39 16.64
N LEU A 175 -11.20 12.55 15.46
CA LEU A 175 -11.61 13.57 14.48
C LEU A 175 -13.04 13.36 13.95
N ALA A 176 -13.43 12.12 13.68
CA ALA A 176 -14.77 11.80 13.18
C ALA A 176 -15.88 12.07 14.21
N ASN A 177 -15.54 11.99 15.51
CA ASN A 177 -16.46 12.26 16.61
C ASN A 177 -16.65 13.75 16.92
N ILE A 178 -15.78 14.62 16.39
CA ILE A 178 -15.96 16.07 16.54
C ILE A 178 -17.28 16.50 15.88
N ARG A 179 -18.00 17.36 16.60
CA ARG A 179 -19.22 18.00 16.12
C ARG A 179 -18.98 19.50 16.00
N PHE A 180 -19.32 20.06 14.85
CA PHE A 180 -19.04 21.44 14.49
C PHE A 180 -20.33 22.22 14.44
N ASP A 181 -20.48 23.19 15.35
CA ASP A 181 -21.63 24.09 15.35
C ASP A 181 -21.43 25.21 14.32
N LEU A 182 -22.29 25.22 13.30
CA LEU A 182 -22.39 26.27 12.30
C LEU A 182 -23.74 26.98 12.44
N ASP A 183 -23.76 28.08 13.19
CA ASP A 183 -24.95 28.92 13.41
C ASP A 183 -26.18 28.13 13.93
N GLY A 184 -25.95 27.17 14.83
CA GLY A 184 -26.98 26.31 15.42
C GLY A 184 -27.17 24.97 14.69
N GLU A 185 -26.57 24.79 13.50
CA GLU A 185 -26.54 23.50 12.82
C GLU A 185 -25.33 22.68 13.27
N VAL A 186 -25.58 21.50 13.86
CA VAL A 186 -24.51 20.58 14.27
C VAL A 186 -24.07 19.72 13.08
N LEU A 187 -22.84 19.93 12.62
CA LEU A 187 -22.25 19.28 11.45
C LEU A 187 -21.18 18.24 11.84
N THR A 188 -21.01 17.24 10.97
CA THR A 188 -19.88 16.30 10.98
C THR A 188 -18.66 16.91 10.28
N LEU A 189 -17.48 16.31 10.47
CA LEU A 189 -16.23 16.71 9.81
C LEU A 189 -16.37 16.82 8.28
N SER A 190 -16.93 15.79 7.63
CA SER A 190 -17.14 15.81 6.18
C SER A 190 -18.06 16.96 5.73
N LYS A 191 -19.16 17.19 6.48
CA LYS A 191 -20.11 18.27 6.15
C LYS A 191 -19.49 19.65 6.31
N ILE A 192 -18.76 19.93 7.41
CA ILE A 192 -18.15 21.24 7.61
C ILE A 192 -17.04 21.51 6.57
N LEU A 193 -16.23 20.51 6.22
CA LEU A 193 -15.20 20.63 5.18
C LEU A 193 -15.82 20.94 3.81
N SER A 194 -16.96 20.34 3.48
CA SER A 194 -17.66 20.65 2.22
C SER A 194 -18.07 22.13 2.11
N LYS A 195 -18.38 22.78 3.25
CA LYS A 195 -18.75 24.21 3.27
C LYS A 195 -17.56 25.13 2.98
N LEU A 196 -16.32 24.67 3.22
CA LEU A 196 -15.11 25.43 2.89
C LEU A 196 -14.93 25.62 1.37
N GLY A 197 -15.50 24.72 0.57
CA GLY A 197 -15.52 24.81 -0.89
C GLY A 197 -16.69 25.64 -1.47
N SER A 198 -17.54 26.26 -0.64
CA SER A 198 -18.70 27.01 -1.13
C SER A 198 -18.28 28.21 -1.99
N ASN A 199 -19.02 28.52 -3.06
CA ASN A 199 -18.84 29.73 -3.85
C ASN A 199 -19.13 31.02 -3.05
N ASN A 200 -19.88 30.92 -1.95
CA ASN A 200 -20.22 32.06 -1.10
C ASN A 200 -19.12 32.30 -0.03
N GLN A 201 -18.47 33.47 -0.10
CA GLN A 201 -17.41 33.87 0.84
C GLN A 201 -17.87 33.88 2.31
N ARG A 202 -19.11 34.29 2.58
CA ARG A 202 -19.64 34.32 3.96
C ARG A 202 -19.73 32.91 4.53
N ILE A 203 -20.27 31.96 3.76
CA ILE A 203 -20.36 30.54 4.17
C ILE A 203 -18.98 29.97 4.44
N ARG A 204 -18.00 30.21 3.56
CA ARG A 204 -16.61 29.75 3.78
C ARG A 204 -16.02 30.31 5.07
N LYS A 205 -16.20 31.61 5.33
CA LYS A 205 -15.66 32.28 6.52
C LYS A 205 -16.27 31.73 7.80
N THR A 206 -17.60 31.59 7.86
CA THR A 206 -18.28 31.07 9.06
C THR A 206 -17.92 29.59 9.28
N ALA A 207 -17.90 28.78 8.21
CA ALA A 207 -17.49 27.39 8.28
C ALA A 207 -16.04 27.21 8.75
N SER A 208 -15.11 28.04 8.28
CA SER A 208 -13.70 28.00 8.72
C SER A 208 -13.56 28.27 10.21
N LYS A 209 -14.32 29.24 10.74
CA LYS A 209 -14.32 29.56 12.18
C LYS A 209 -14.96 28.46 13.02
N ALA A 210 -16.08 27.91 12.58
CA ALA A 210 -16.72 26.77 13.22
C ALA A 210 -15.81 25.54 13.24
N PHE A 211 -15.14 25.26 12.12
CA PHE A 211 -14.15 24.20 12.00
C PHE A 211 -12.97 24.40 12.97
N ALA A 212 -12.36 25.59 12.99
CA ALA A 212 -11.25 25.90 13.89
C ALA A 212 -11.63 25.71 15.36
N ARG A 213 -12.80 26.21 15.79
CA ARG A 213 -13.29 26.03 17.17
C ARG A 213 -13.52 24.56 17.53
N GLY A 214 -14.08 23.78 16.60
CA GLY A 214 -14.28 22.34 16.83
C GLY A 214 -12.97 21.58 17.02
N LEU A 215 -11.92 21.94 16.25
CA LEU A 215 -10.58 21.40 16.43
C LEU A 215 -9.93 21.87 17.73
N GLU A 216 -10.06 23.16 18.07
CA GLU A 216 -9.50 23.75 19.29
C GLU A 216 -10.03 23.05 20.55
N ASN A 217 -11.32 22.72 20.59
CA ASN A 217 -11.92 21.96 21.69
C ASN A 217 -11.35 20.53 21.84
N ASN A 218 -10.71 19.99 20.81
CA ASN A 218 -10.14 18.64 20.79
C ASN A 218 -8.60 18.67 20.63
N ILE A 219 -7.98 19.85 20.75
CA ILE A 219 -6.56 20.05 20.45
C ILE A 219 -5.67 19.21 21.35
N GLN A 220 -6.05 19.03 22.63
CA GLN A 220 -5.24 18.28 23.59
C GLN A 220 -5.13 16.81 23.20
N LEU A 221 -6.27 16.15 22.94
CA LEU A 221 -6.30 14.74 22.56
C LEU A 221 -5.61 14.51 21.21
N THR A 222 -5.98 15.28 20.20
CA THR A 222 -5.41 15.13 18.84
C THR A 222 -3.90 15.40 18.81
N SER A 223 -3.42 16.40 19.57
CA SER A 223 -1.98 16.66 19.70
C SER A 223 -1.25 15.53 20.42
N GLN A 224 -1.84 14.96 21.48
CA GLN A 224 -1.23 13.83 22.20
C GLN A 224 -1.11 12.60 21.29
N LEU A 225 -2.17 12.26 20.57
CA LEU A 225 -2.16 11.14 19.61
C LEU A 225 -1.11 11.36 18.51
N LEU A 226 -1.06 12.56 17.94
CA LEU A 226 -0.06 12.90 16.92
C LEU A 226 1.37 12.83 17.48
N ASN A 227 1.60 13.33 18.69
CA ASN A 227 2.91 13.27 19.34
C ASN A 227 3.37 11.84 19.57
N VAL A 228 2.46 10.93 19.94
CA VAL A 228 2.78 9.50 20.08
C VAL A 228 3.19 8.91 18.75
N ILE A 229 2.41 9.15 17.67
CA ILE A 229 2.73 8.65 16.33
C ILE A 229 4.11 9.17 15.86
N ILE A 230 4.36 10.47 16.02
CA ILE A 230 5.65 11.08 15.66
C ILE A 230 6.79 10.49 16.49
N LYS A 231 6.58 10.30 17.80
CA LYS A 231 7.61 9.78 18.69
C LYS A 231 7.93 8.32 18.39
N ASP A 232 6.90 7.53 18.08
CA ASP A 232 7.01 6.13 17.69
C ASP A 232 7.83 6.01 16.40
N LYS A 233 7.51 6.83 15.40
CA LYS A 233 8.27 6.90 14.15
C LYS A 233 9.73 7.31 14.36
N GLN A 234 9.99 8.28 15.25
CA GLN A 234 11.35 8.70 15.61
C GLN A 234 12.15 7.58 16.31
N ILE A 235 11.50 6.65 17.00
CA ILE A 235 12.18 5.52 17.66
C ILE A 235 12.52 4.43 16.65
N GLU A 236 11.74 4.29 15.58
CA GLU A 236 11.98 3.33 14.50
C GLU A 236 13.06 3.76 13.51
N ASP A 237 13.12 5.06 13.19
CA ASP A 237 14.11 5.66 12.28
C ASP A 237 15.51 5.76 12.91
#